data_AF-A0A2N5DSI8-F1
#
_entry.id   AF-A0A2N5DSI8-F1
#
_cell.length_a   1.000
_cell.length_b   1.000
_cell.length_c   1.000
_cell.angle_alpha   90.00
_cell.angle_beta   90.00
_cell.angle_gamma   90.00
#
_symmetry.space_group_name_H-M   'P 1'
#
loop_
_entity.id
_entity.type
_entity.pdbx_description
1 polymer ?
#
loop_
_entity_poly.entity_id
_entity_poly.type
_entity_poly.pdbx_seq_one_letter_code
_entity_poly.pdbx_strand_id
1 'polypeptide(L)'
;QGPQQAPDIAQLGMTPEALACFRRVLAQPQGLVLVTGPTGSGKTVTLYSGLKQLNSPAHNLCSVEDPVEIPVEGINQTQVNPKAELSFARILRALLRQDPDIIMVGEIRD
;
A
#
# COMPACT_ATOMS: atom_id res chain seq x y z
N GLN A 1 21.29 5.96 11.02
CA GLN A 1 19.87 6.37 11.05
C GLN A 1 19.10 5.17 10.56
N GLY A 2 18.27 4.55 11.41
CA GLY A 2 17.56 3.32 11.05
C GLY A 2 16.56 3.57 9.92
N PRO A 3 16.10 2.52 9.20
CA PRO A 3 15.10 2.69 8.15
C PRO A 3 13.87 3.37 8.73
N GLN A 4 13.46 4.46 8.09
CA GLN A 4 12.31 5.25 8.47
C GLN A 4 11.07 4.38 8.25
N GLN A 5 10.48 3.80 9.29
CA GLN A 5 9.30 2.95 9.14
C GLN A 5 8.03 3.79 9.04
N ALA A 6 7.02 3.28 8.33
CA ALA A 6 5.70 3.86 8.35
C ALA A 6 5.12 3.93 9.78
N PRO A 7 4.44 5.03 10.14
CA PRO A 7 3.84 5.17 11.46
C PRO A 7 2.75 4.12 11.68
N ASP A 8 2.39 3.89 12.95
CA ASP A 8 1.21 3.08 13.26
C ASP A 8 -0.05 3.78 12.74
N ILE A 9 -1.05 3.01 12.32
CA ILE A 9 -2.33 3.57 11.83
C ILE A 9 -3.02 4.46 12.88
N ALA A 10 -2.80 4.21 14.17
CA ALA A 10 -3.30 5.04 15.27
C ALA A 10 -2.61 6.41 15.36
N GLN A 11 -1.44 6.58 14.73
CA GLN A 11 -0.66 7.81 14.73
C GLN A 11 -0.97 8.72 13.52
N LEU A 12 -1.91 8.34 12.65
CA LEU A 12 -2.29 9.11 11.46
C LEU A 12 -3.11 10.38 11.74
N GLY A 13 -3.48 10.64 12.99
CA GLY A 13 -4.28 11.81 13.37
C GLY A 13 -5.77 11.71 12.98
N MET A 14 -6.26 10.51 12.66
CA MET A 14 -7.68 10.26 12.44
C MET A 14 -8.47 10.41 13.76
N THR A 15 -9.71 10.88 13.69
CA THR A 15 -10.62 10.80 14.85
C THR A 15 -10.87 9.34 15.22
N PRO A 16 -11.28 9.04 16.48
CA PRO A 16 -11.58 7.67 16.89
C PRO A 16 -12.58 6.95 15.97
N GLU A 17 -13.61 7.66 15.51
CA GLU A 17 -14.65 7.13 14.62
C GLU A 17 -14.09 6.81 13.23
N ALA A 18 -13.29 7.72 12.68
CA ALA A 18 -12.64 7.54 11.38
C ALA A 18 -11.63 6.38 11.41
N LEU A 19 -10.84 6.27 12.48
CA LEU A 19 -9.88 5.18 12.67
C LEU A 19 -10.60 3.82 12.81
N ALA A 20 -11.68 3.76 13.58
CA ALA A 20 -12.49 2.55 13.71
C ALA A 20 -13.10 2.14 12.36
N CYS A 21 -13.61 3.11 11.59
CA CYS A 21 -14.12 2.87 10.24
C CYS A 21 -13.01 2.34 9.32
N PHE A 22 -11.83 2.97 9.32
CA PHE A 22 -10.72 2.58 8.47
C PHE A 22 -10.23 1.17 8.79
N ARG A 23 -10.07 0.82 10.08
CA ARG A 23 -9.75 -0.56 10.51
C ARG A 23 -10.78 -1.58 10.05
N ARG A 24 -12.08 -1.26 10.15
CA ARG A 24 -13.16 -2.13 9.69
C ARG A 24 -13.12 -2.36 8.17
N VAL A 25 -12.81 -1.32 7.41
CA VAL A 25 -12.66 -1.40 5.94
C VAL A 25 -11.44 -2.25 5.57
N LEU A 26 -10.28 -2.03 6.22
CA LEU A 26 -9.07 -2.81 5.97
C LEU A 26 -9.25 -4.30 6.32
N ALA A 27 -10.09 -4.62 7.30
CA ALA A 27 -10.38 -6.00 7.70
C ALA A 27 -11.37 -6.74 6.77
N GLN A 28 -11.91 -6.08 5.73
CA GLN A 28 -12.77 -6.77 4.77
C GLN A 28 -11.95 -7.75 3.93
N PRO A 29 -12.45 -8.96 3.65
CA PRO A 29 -11.71 -9.97 2.88
C PRO A 29 -11.49 -9.56 1.42
N GLN A 30 -12.30 -8.64 0.90
CA GLN A 30 -12.17 -8.10 -0.45
C GLN A 30 -12.79 -6.70 -0.53
N GLY A 31 -12.25 -5.86 -1.42
CA GLY A 31 -12.76 -4.51 -1.67
C GLY A 31 -11.71 -3.62 -2.31
N LEU A 32 -12.09 -2.38 -2.59
CA LEU A 32 -11.20 -1.34 -3.10
C LEU A 32 -11.20 -0.17 -2.12
N VAL A 33 -10.01 0.22 -1.65
CA VAL A 33 -9.81 1.41 -0.82
C VAL A 33 -9.06 2.44 -1.66
N LEU A 34 -9.64 3.63 -1.79
CA LEU A 34 -9.03 4.75 -2.51
C LEU A 34 -8.64 5.83 -1.51
N VAL A 35 -7.34 6.15 -1.47
CA VAL A 35 -6.81 7.28 -0.70
C VAL A 35 -6.55 8.42 -1.66
N THR A 36 -7.31 9.51 -1.53
CA THR A 36 -7.27 10.65 -2.45
C THR A 36 -6.80 11.92 -1.74
N GLY A 37 -6.33 12.89 -2.52
CA GLY A 37 -5.83 14.17 -2.00
C GLY A 37 -4.68 14.72 -2.85
N PRO A 38 -4.35 16.01 -2.71
CA PRO A 38 -3.26 16.65 -3.46
C PRO A 38 -1.88 16.11 -3.04
N THR A 39 -0.83 16.52 -3.75
CA THR A 39 0.55 16.23 -3.34
C THR A 39 0.82 16.73 -1.93
N GLY A 40 1.55 15.93 -1.13
CA GLY A 40 1.90 16.28 0.25
C GLY A 40 0.79 16.06 1.29
N SER A 41 -0.39 15.54 0.91
CA SER A 41 -1.50 15.32 1.84
C SER A 41 -1.40 14.05 2.70
N GLY A 42 -0.26 13.34 2.69
CA GLY A 42 -0.06 12.13 3.50
C GLY A 42 -0.65 10.83 2.94
N LYS A 43 -0.94 10.75 1.63
CA LYS A 43 -1.49 9.54 0.99
C LYS A 43 -0.59 8.32 1.14
N THR A 44 0.69 8.41 0.75
CA THR A 44 1.64 7.29 0.87
C THR A 44 1.76 6.83 2.31
N VAL A 45 1.88 7.77 3.26
CA VAL A 45 1.95 7.47 4.69
C VAL A 45 0.71 6.70 5.15
N THR A 46 -0.48 7.14 4.75
CA THR A 46 -1.75 6.46 5.08
C THR A 46 -1.80 5.03 4.50
N LEU A 47 -1.40 4.86 3.24
CA LEU A 47 -1.36 3.55 2.58
C LEU A 47 -0.38 2.60 3.26
N TYR A 48 0.84 3.07 3.56
CA TYR A 48 1.86 2.26 4.22
C TYR A 48 1.46 1.88 5.65
N SER A 49 0.83 2.79 6.41
CA SER A 49 0.29 2.47 7.73
C SER A 49 -0.84 1.44 7.68
N GLY A 50 -1.69 1.51 6.64
CA GLY A 50 -2.71 0.49 6.39
C GLY A 50 -2.11 -0.87 6.03
N LEU A 51 -1.11 -0.90 5.14
CA LEU A 51 -0.37 -2.12 4.81
C LEU A 51 0.33 -2.72 6.03
N LYS A 52 0.98 -1.89 6.86
CA LYS A 52 1.62 -2.32 8.10
C LYS A 52 0.63 -2.96 9.07
N GLN A 53 -0.60 -2.45 9.15
CA GLN A 53 -1.68 -3.02 9.98
C GLN A 53 -2.13 -4.41 9.47
N LEU A 54 -2.02 -4.67 8.17
CA LEU A 54 -2.42 -5.94 7.53
C LEU A 54 -1.25 -6.93 7.37
N ASN A 55 -0.01 -6.45 7.53
CA ASN A 55 1.19 -7.22 7.31
C ASN A 55 1.31 -8.34 8.35
N SER A 56 1.07 -9.56 7.90
CA SER A 56 1.23 -10.77 8.68
C SER A 56 1.71 -11.89 7.77
N PRO A 57 2.43 -12.91 8.30
CA PRO A 57 2.90 -14.05 7.50
C PRO A 57 1.78 -14.87 6.83
N ALA A 58 0.52 -14.66 7.23
CA ALA A 58 -0.64 -15.35 6.67
C ALA A 58 -1.15 -14.71 5.36
N HIS A 59 -0.67 -13.52 5.00
CA HIS A 59 -1.12 -12.80 3.82
C HIS A 59 0.04 -12.46 2.88
N ASN A 60 -0.15 -12.70 1.59
CA ASN A 60 0.73 -12.27 0.53
C ASN A 60 0.40 -10.82 0.13
N LEU A 61 1.16 -9.87 0.68
CA LEU A 61 1.04 -8.45 0.39
C LEU A 61 2.00 -8.06 -0.75
N CYS A 62 1.45 -7.43 -1.79
CA CYS A 62 2.21 -6.96 -2.94
C CYS A 62 1.95 -5.47 -3.17
N SER A 63 2.94 -4.74 -3.68
CA SER A 63 2.74 -3.37 -4.15
C SER A 63 3.38 -3.11 -5.51
N VAL A 64 2.82 -2.11 -6.22
CA VAL A 64 3.42 -1.49 -7.40
C VAL A 64 3.54 0.02 -7.17
N GLU A 65 4.74 0.57 -7.34
CA GLU A 65 5.09 1.94 -6.91
C GLU A 65 6.06 2.64 -7.88
N ASP A 66 6.09 3.98 -7.88
CA ASP A 66 6.98 4.79 -8.73
C ASP A 66 7.47 6.08 -8.02
N PRO A 67 8.62 6.07 -7.31
CA PRO A 67 9.40 4.91 -6.88
C PRO A 67 8.87 4.28 -5.59
N VAL A 68 9.51 3.20 -5.12
CA VAL A 68 9.31 2.73 -3.74
C VAL A 68 9.97 3.73 -2.80
N GLU A 69 9.19 4.37 -1.91
CA GLU A 69 9.71 5.38 -1.00
C GLU A 69 10.50 4.77 0.16
N ILE A 70 9.95 3.71 0.77
CA ILE A 70 10.51 3.05 1.95
C ILE A 70 10.32 1.53 1.80
N PRO A 71 11.37 0.71 1.95
CA PRO A 71 11.23 -0.73 2.04
C PRO A 71 10.47 -1.18 3.29
N VAL A 72 9.47 -2.02 3.12
CA VAL A 72 8.65 -2.60 4.18
C VAL A 72 8.88 -4.11 4.20
N GLU A 73 9.45 -4.59 5.30
CA GLU A 73 9.67 -6.02 5.51
C GLU A 73 8.35 -6.80 5.48
N GLY A 74 8.34 -7.95 4.81
CA GLY A 74 7.13 -8.78 4.65
C GLY A 74 6.21 -8.39 3.49
N ILE A 75 6.54 -7.33 2.74
CA ILE A 75 5.75 -6.90 1.57
C ILE A 75 6.60 -7.03 0.29
N ASN A 76 6.01 -7.63 -0.74
CA ASN A 76 6.61 -7.73 -2.07
C ASN A 76 6.42 -6.43 -2.84
N GLN A 77 7.36 -5.48 -2.68
CA GLN A 77 7.28 -4.17 -3.33
C GLN A 77 7.98 -4.16 -4.68
N THR A 78 7.24 -3.82 -5.74
CA THR A 78 7.78 -3.74 -7.11
C THR A 78 7.78 -2.30 -7.60
N GLN A 79 8.94 -1.79 -8.00
CA GLN A 79 9.05 -0.47 -8.60
C GLN A 79 8.79 -0.51 -10.11
N VAL A 80 8.10 0.51 -10.61
CA VAL A 80 8.00 0.80 -12.04
C VAL A 80 9.41 1.01 -12.63
N ASN A 81 9.65 0.42 -13.81
CA ASN A 81 10.92 0.54 -14.50
C ASN A 81 10.68 0.73 -16.00
N PRO A 82 10.67 1.99 -16.49
CA PRO A 82 10.45 2.27 -17.90
C PRO A 82 11.51 1.66 -18.82
N LYS A 83 12.78 1.54 -18.38
CA LYS A 83 13.87 0.98 -19.19
C LYS A 83 13.71 -0.54 -19.42
N ALA A 84 13.09 -1.22 -18.47
CA ALA A 84 12.74 -2.65 -18.57
C ALA A 84 11.30 -2.87 -19.05
N GLU A 85 10.61 -1.82 -19.52
CA GLU A 85 9.21 -1.84 -19.94
C GLU A 85 8.24 -2.37 -18.86
N LEU A 86 8.56 -2.14 -17.58
CA LEU A 86 7.72 -2.52 -16.44
C LEU A 86 6.84 -1.34 -16.03
N SER A 87 5.70 -1.18 -16.72
CA SER A 87 4.67 -0.19 -16.36
C SER A 87 3.78 -0.66 -15.21
N PHE A 88 3.03 0.26 -14.59
CA PHE A 88 1.99 -0.06 -13.58
C PHE A 88 1.07 -1.19 -14.05
N ALA A 89 0.47 -1.06 -15.23
CA ALA A 89 -0.43 -2.07 -15.78
C ALA A 89 0.25 -3.43 -16.01
N ARG A 90 1.52 -3.45 -16.44
CA ARG A 90 2.25 -4.71 -16.65
C ARG A 90 2.56 -5.40 -15.33
N ILE A 91 3.03 -4.64 -14.34
CA ILE A 91 3.35 -5.15 -13.01
C ILE A 91 2.07 -5.64 -12.33
N LEU A 92 1.00 -4.84 -12.32
CA LEU A 92 -0.28 -5.23 -11.71
C LEU A 92 -0.83 -6.53 -12.29
N ARG A 93 -0.80 -6.70 -13.63
CA ARG A 93 -1.18 -7.96 -14.27
C ARG A 93 -0.29 -9.13 -13.85
N ALA A 94 1.00 -8.90 -13.60
CA ALA A 94 1.91 -9.94 -13.11
C ALA A 94 1.62 -10.29 -11.64
N LEU A 95 1.40 -9.30 -10.79
CA LEU A 95 1.05 -9.49 -9.38
C LEU A 95 -0.23 -10.32 -9.22
N LEU A 96 -1.24 -10.10 -10.05
CA LEU A 96 -2.47 -10.91 -10.05
C LEU A 96 -2.24 -12.41 -10.30
N ARG A 97 -1.08 -12.81 -10.84
CA ARG A 97 -0.69 -14.22 -11.04
C ARG A 97 0.25 -14.75 -9.95
N GLN A 98 0.53 -13.95 -8.91
CA GLN A 98 1.37 -14.33 -7.78
C GLN A 98 0.55 -14.79 -6.56
N ASP A 99 -0.74 -15.08 -6.75
CA ASP A 99 -1.68 -15.41 -5.66
C ASP A 99 -1.67 -14.35 -4.52
N PRO A 100 -1.87 -13.05 -4.84
CA PRO A 100 -1.83 -11.99 -3.82
C PRO A 100 -3.13 -11.93 -3.04
N ASP A 101 -3.03 -11.76 -1.72
CA ASP A 101 -4.19 -11.47 -0.87
C ASP A 101 -4.52 -9.97 -0.90
N ILE A 102 -3.48 -9.12 -0.86
CA ILE A 102 -3.61 -7.67 -0.80
C ILE A 102 -2.66 -7.04 -1.82
N ILE A 103 -3.20 -6.17 -2.68
CA ILE A 103 -2.43 -5.39 -3.63
C ILE A 103 -2.56 -3.91 -3.30
N MET A 104 -1.43 -3.21 -3.16
CA MET A 104 -1.38 -1.75 -3.13
C MET A 104 -0.86 -1.23 -4.47
N VAL A 105 -1.59 -0.27 -5.04
CA VAL A 105 -1.17 0.45 -6.25
C VAL A 105 -0.88 1.87 -5.82
N GLY A 106 0.38 2.31 -5.98
CA GLY A 106 0.84 3.62 -5.50
C GLY A 106 0.03 4.78 -6.07
N GLU A 107 -0.46 4.62 -7.30
CA GLU A 107 -1.40 5.54 -7.93
C GLU A 107 -2.14 4.87 -9.08
N ILE A 108 -3.34 5.39 -9.38
CA ILE A 108 -4.11 5.01 -10.56
C ILE A 108 -4.04 6.17 -11.52
N ARG A 109 -3.16 6.03 -12.52
CA ARG A 109 -3.14 6.85 -13.74
C ARG A 109 -3.65 5.95 -14.86
N ASP A 110 -4.31 6.56 -15.85
CA ASP A 110 -4.70 5.97 -17.14
C ASP A 110 -5.34 4.56 -17.16
#